data_AF-A0A928X202-F1
#
_entry.id   AF-A0A928X202-F1
#
_cell.length_a   1.000
_cell.length_b   1.000
_cell.length_c   1.000
_cell.angle_alpha   90.00
_cell.angle_beta   90.00
_cell.angle_gamma   90.00
#
_symmetry.space_group_name_H-M   'P 1'
#
loop_
_entity.id
_entity.type
_entity.pdbx_description
1 polymer ?
#
loop_
_entity_poly.entity_id
_entity_poly.type
_entity_poly.pdbx_seq_one_letter_code
_entity_poly.pdbx_strand_id
1 'polypeptide(L)'
;MFKYLRGASVPLPILSLLLGIPLIPHALAEQPVEDTFPQVKQTTDTFDDISTHWSRHIINWLAGNNPAETSYLGNSEPRFRPGCPITRGEWVELSVTIFDLNNRPEAEGNPVASRPPCPDRPDVKCPFSDVPATANPHYQDTFQAFRTGMISGYPDGTFRPQQSMNYAEAIASLAAAFNLVPQIDSLKQQHGDPPAVIGTDYFINGRVLEDAWFAPALHGALLANLVALDWPLEFYPYRPPLSRGEAAVMMYLSLAYQDKASLDDPILRTETSPQSSEYALRHIRIAGEPDFTFGPPAVRRQCTEQR
;
A
#
# COMPACT_ATOMS: atom_id res chain seq x y z
N MET A 1 -46.74 -10.28 34.69
CA MET A 1 -46.60 -9.36 33.54
C MET A 1 -46.81 -10.19 32.27
N PHE A 2 -48.07 -10.50 31.93
CA PHE A 2 -48.80 -10.05 30.72
C PHE A 2 -48.01 -10.20 29.40
N LYS A 3 -48.18 -11.26 28.59
CA LYS A 3 -49.25 -11.63 27.62
C LYS A 3 -49.40 -10.68 26.39
N TYR A 4 -49.17 -11.27 25.20
CA TYR A 4 -49.85 -11.11 23.90
C TYR A 4 -50.22 -9.71 23.37
N LEU A 5 -49.96 -9.43 22.07
CA LEU A 5 -50.98 -9.54 21.00
C LEU A 5 -50.47 -9.15 19.61
N ARG A 6 -51.02 -9.86 18.61
CA ARG A 6 -50.99 -9.59 17.16
C ARG A 6 -51.76 -8.30 16.82
N GLY A 7 -51.53 -7.82 15.60
CA GLY A 7 -52.01 -6.55 15.08
C GLY A 7 -53.52 -6.34 15.01
N ALA A 8 -53.88 -5.08 14.78
CA ALA A 8 -55.17 -4.66 14.25
C ALA A 8 -55.00 -3.25 13.63
N SER A 9 -55.33 -3.15 12.35
CA SER A 9 -55.58 -1.91 11.62
C SER A 9 -56.75 -1.15 12.24
N VAL A 10 -56.65 0.18 12.36
CA VAL A 10 -57.78 1.07 12.70
C VAL A 10 -57.68 2.34 11.85
N PRO A 11 -58.80 2.89 11.33
CA PRO A 11 -58.84 3.73 10.14
C PRO A 11 -58.68 5.23 10.46
N LEU A 12 -58.27 6.00 9.45
CA LEU A 12 -58.28 7.47 9.47
C LEU A 12 -59.71 8.00 9.31
N PRO A 13 -60.15 9.00 10.10
CA PRO A 13 -61.26 9.85 9.71
C PRO A 13 -60.76 11.00 8.83
N ILE A 14 -61.54 11.29 7.79
CA ILE A 14 -61.40 12.44 6.90
C ILE A 14 -61.86 13.69 7.67
N LEU A 15 -61.01 14.71 7.75
CA LEU A 15 -61.45 16.09 7.93
C LEU A 15 -60.55 17.03 7.14
N SER A 16 -61.09 17.52 6.03
CA SER A 16 -60.50 18.55 5.18
C SER A 16 -60.47 19.90 5.90
N LEU A 17 -59.33 20.58 5.91
CA LEU A 17 -59.30 22.03 5.99
C LEU A 17 -58.22 22.61 5.07
N LEU A 18 -58.66 23.55 4.25
CA LEU A 18 -57.90 24.21 3.20
C LEU A 18 -56.73 25.04 3.76
N LEU A 19 -55.53 24.74 3.31
CA LEU A 19 -54.45 25.72 3.13
C LEU A 19 -53.83 25.43 1.77
N GLY A 20 -53.87 26.42 0.88
CA GLY A 20 -53.32 26.35 -0.47
C GLY A 20 -51.79 26.27 -0.45
N ILE A 21 -51.27 25.08 -0.15
CA ILE A 21 -49.88 24.70 -0.37
C ILE A 21 -49.86 23.94 -1.70
N PRO A 22 -49.03 24.32 -2.69
CA PRO A 22 -48.88 23.50 -3.88
C PRO A 22 -48.37 22.13 -3.43
N LEU A 23 -49.12 21.08 -3.77
CA LEU A 23 -48.66 19.70 -3.65
C LEU A 23 -47.41 19.58 -4.53
N ILE A 24 -46.23 19.61 -3.92
CA ILE A 24 -45.03 19.06 -4.53
C ILE A 24 -45.39 17.59 -4.79
N PRO A 25 -45.43 17.11 -6.04
CA PRO A 25 -45.61 15.69 -6.29
C PRO A 25 -44.55 14.96 -5.49
N HIS A 26 -44.99 13.96 -4.73
CA HIS A 26 -44.12 13.07 -3.98
C HIS A 26 -42.91 12.75 -4.84
N ALA A 27 -41.71 12.93 -4.26
CA ALA A 27 -40.45 12.52 -4.84
C ALA A 27 -40.68 11.18 -5.55
N LEU A 28 -40.61 11.22 -6.88
CA LEU A 28 -40.42 10.00 -7.65
C LEU A 28 -39.20 9.36 -7.00
N ALA A 29 -39.38 8.18 -6.44
CA ALA A 29 -38.25 7.34 -6.04
C ALA A 29 -37.31 7.36 -7.24
N GLU A 30 -36.10 7.91 -7.04
CA GLU A 30 -35.06 7.83 -8.04
C GLU A 30 -35.01 6.36 -8.45
N GLN A 31 -35.19 6.09 -9.74
CA GLN A 31 -35.06 4.73 -10.23
C GLN A 31 -33.69 4.24 -9.77
N PRO A 32 -33.58 2.98 -9.30
CA PRO A 32 -32.27 2.45 -8.93
C PRO A 32 -31.35 2.71 -10.11
N VAL A 33 -30.35 3.56 -9.92
CA VAL A 33 -29.30 3.74 -10.91
C VAL A 33 -28.65 2.38 -10.99
N GLU A 34 -28.98 1.65 -12.04
CA GLU A 34 -28.31 0.42 -12.39
C GLU A 34 -26.85 0.83 -12.59
N ASP A 35 -26.00 0.54 -11.61
CA ASP A 35 -24.56 0.73 -11.70
C ASP A 35 -24.10 -0.10 -12.90
N THR A 36 -24.11 0.53 -14.07
CA THR A 36 -23.52 0.00 -15.28
C THR A 36 -22.02 0.19 -15.10
N PHE A 37 -21.43 -0.70 -14.31
CA PHE A 37 -19.99 -0.83 -14.27
C PHE A 37 -19.52 -1.03 -15.71
N PRO A 38 -18.58 -0.19 -16.21
CA PRO A 38 -17.97 -0.42 -17.51
C PRO A 38 -17.53 -1.88 -17.56
N GLN A 39 -17.90 -2.59 -18.63
CA GLN A 39 -17.42 -3.96 -18.85
C GLN A 39 -15.90 -3.92 -18.86
N VAL A 40 -15.29 -4.35 -17.76
CA VAL A 40 -13.84 -4.41 -17.61
C VAL A 40 -13.34 -5.30 -18.74
N LYS A 41 -12.55 -4.73 -19.64
CA LYS A 41 -11.85 -5.48 -20.68
C LYS A 41 -10.99 -6.52 -19.96
N GLN A 42 -11.42 -7.79 -19.94
CA GLN A 42 -10.65 -8.89 -19.36
C GLN A 42 -9.38 -9.04 -20.18
N THR A 43 -8.31 -8.35 -19.78
CA THR A 43 -6.98 -8.56 -20.31
C THR A 43 -6.46 -9.89 -19.77
N THR A 44 -5.81 -10.65 -20.65
CA THR A 44 -5.07 -11.86 -20.27
C THR A 44 -4.05 -11.50 -19.18
N ASP A 45 -3.82 -12.42 -18.25
CA ASP A 45 -2.79 -12.22 -17.21
C ASP A 45 -1.42 -12.01 -17.86
N THR A 46 -0.70 -11.01 -17.38
CA THR A 46 0.66 -10.70 -17.89
C THR A 46 1.66 -11.78 -17.48
N PHE A 47 1.39 -12.50 -16.38
CA PHE A 47 2.25 -13.55 -15.86
C PHE A 47 1.47 -14.85 -15.67
N ASP A 48 2.13 -15.99 -15.91
CA ASP A 48 1.47 -17.30 -15.92
C ASP A 48 1.01 -17.76 -14.52
N ASP A 49 1.64 -17.26 -13.46
CA ASP A 49 1.50 -17.76 -12.09
C ASP A 49 0.69 -16.87 -11.14
N ILE A 50 -0.05 -15.89 -11.67
CA ILE A 50 -0.85 -14.95 -10.86
C ILE A 50 -2.35 -15.21 -10.91
N SER A 51 -2.85 -16.06 -11.81
CA SER A 51 -4.29 -16.23 -12.11
C SER A 51 -5.18 -16.55 -10.90
N THR A 52 -4.61 -17.19 -9.87
CA THR A 52 -5.29 -17.56 -8.62
C THR A 52 -4.74 -16.84 -7.39
N HIS A 53 -3.81 -15.89 -7.58
CA HIS A 53 -3.22 -15.14 -6.49
C HIS A 53 -4.10 -13.97 -6.08
N TRP A 54 -4.15 -13.65 -4.79
CA TRP A 54 -5.01 -12.59 -4.24
C TRP A 54 -4.59 -11.18 -4.66
N SER A 55 -3.37 -11.01 -5.19
CA SER A 55 -2.83 -9.74 -5.67
C SER A 55 -2.79 -9.66 -7.20
N ARG A 56 -3.50 -10.57 -7.88
CA ARG A 56 -3.46 -10.73 -9.34
C ARG A 56 -3.76 -9.42 -10.08
N HIS A 57 -4.84 -8.75 -9.69
CA HIS A 57 -5.29 -7.55 -10.38
C HIS A 57 -4.29 -6.41 -10.22
N ILE A 58 -3.76 -6.21 -9.01
CA ILE A 58 -2.70 -5.22 -8.76
C ILE A 58 -1.46 -5.53 -9.59
N ILE A 59 -1.02 -6.79 -9.67
CA ILE A 59 0.15 -7.15 -10.47
C ILE A 59 -0.09 -6.85 -11.96
N ASN A 60 -1.24 -7.26 -12.50
CA ASN A 60 -1.61 -6.94 -13.88
C ASN A 60 -1.68 -5.43 -14.12
N TRP A 61 -2.28 -4.69 -13.18
CA TRP A 61 -2.39 -3.23 -13.24
C TRP A 61 -1.00 -2.60 -13.30
N LEU A 62 -0.08 -3.00 -12.41
CA LEU A 62 1.30 -2.52 -12.40
C LEU A 62 2.08 -2.97 -13.65
N ALA A 63 1.70 -4.07 -14.28
CA ALA A 63 2.30 -4.56 -15.52
C ALA A 63 1.79 -3.88 -16.80
N GLY A 64 1.04 -2.78 -16.67
CA GLY A 64 0.55 -1.99 -17.80
C GLY A 64 -0.91 -2.24 -18.16
N ASN A 65 -1.62 -3.16 -17.48
CA ASN A 65 -3.07 -3.33 -17.66
C ASN A 65 -3.85 -2.28 -16.84
N ASN A 66 -3.47 -1.02 -16.97
CA ASN A 66 -4.08 0.14 -16.31
C ASN A 66 -4.53 1.16 -17.36
N PRO A 67 -5.41 2.12 -17.00
CA PRO A 67 -5.94 3.09 -17.97
C PRO A 67 -4.89 3.95 -18.69
N ALA A 68 -3.70 4.10 -18.11
CA ALA A 68 -2.59 4.86 -18.69
C ALA A 68 -1.63 3.99 -19.51
N GLU A 69 -1.90 2.69 -19.66
CA GLU A 69 -1.06 1.70 -20.36
C GLU A 69 0.42 1.74 -19.93
N THR A 70 0.69 2.19 -18.70
CA THR A 70 2.05 2.40 -18.19
C THR A 70 2.49 1.18 -17.40
N SER A 71 3.56 0.49 -17.84
CA SER A 71 4.14 -0.60 -17.07
C SER A 71 5.15 -0.09 -16.04
N TYR A 72 4.97 -0.51 -14.80
CA TYR A 72 5.90 -0.32 -13.68
C TYR A 72 6.68 -1.59 -13.35
N LEU A 73 6.32 -2.72 -13.97
CA LEU A 73 6.98 -4.01 -13.80
C LEU A 73 7.74 -4.39 -15.07
N GLY A 74 8.93 -4.96 -14.89
CA GLY A 74 9.61 -5.71 -15.95
C GLY A 74 8.81 -6.96 -16.30
N ASN A 75 8.53 -7.18 -17.58
CA ASN A 75 7.79 -8.33 -18.11
C ASN A 75 8.68 -9.25 -18.96
N SER A 76 10.00 -9.21 -18.75
CA SER A 76 10.95 -10.08 -19.44
C SER A 76 10.86 -11.54 -18.98
N GLU A 77 10.36 -11.78 -17.77
CA GLU A 77 10.10 -13.12 -17.24
C GLU A 77 8.61 -13.48 -17.36
N PRO A 78 8.29 -14.75 -17.69
CA PRO A 78 6.90 -15.21 -17.81
C PRO A 78 6.18 -15.37 -16.47
N ARG A 79 6.92 -15.32 -15.34
CA ARG A 79 6.40 -15.59 -14.00
C ARG A 79 6.71 -14.44 -13.06
N PHE A 80 5.71 -14.01 -12.29
CA PHE A 80 5.87 -12.96 -11.29
C PHE A 80 6.29 -13.52 -9.92
N ARG A 81 5.94 -14.77 -9.60
CA ARG A 81 6.24 -15.44 -8.32
C ARG A 81 5.71 -14.67 -7.08
N PRO A 82 4.41 -14.34 -7.02
CA PRO A 82 3.86 -13.41 -6.03
C PRO A 82 4.02 -13.86 -4.57
N GLY A 83 4.07 -15.16 -4.30
CA GLY A 83 4.27 -15.70 -2.95
C GLY A 83 5.74 -15.75 -2.50
N CYS A 84 6.70 -15.43 -3.37
CA CYS A 84 8.13 -15.48 -3.04
C CYS A 84 8.62 -14.18 -2.40
N PRO A 85 9.64 -14.22 -1.51
CA PRO A 85 10.24 -13.02 -0.94
C PRO A 85 10.74 -12.06 -2.03
N ILE A 86 10.50 -10.76 -1.84
CA ILE A 86 11.17 -9.73 -2.63
C ILE A 86 12.55 -9.43 -2.03
N THR A 87 13.53 -9.19 -2.87
CA THR A 87 14.87 -8.73 -2.44
C THR A 87 14.90 -7.22 -2.22
N ARG A 88 15.88 -6.73 -1.46
CA ARG A 88 16.11 -5.29 -1.25
C ARG A 88 16.42 -4.56 -2.56
N GLY A 89 17.12 -5.20 -3.49
CA GLY A 89 17.41 -4.66 -4.83
C GLY A 89 16.15 -4.48 -5.67
N GLU A 90 15.31 -5.51 -5.74
CA GLU A 90 14.03 -5.46 -6.47
C GLU A 90 13.06 -4.43 -5.88
N TRP A 91 13.01 -4.32 -4.54
CA TRP A 91 12.21 -3.29 -3.87
C TRP A 91 12.59 -1.88 -4.33
N VAL A 92 13.90 -1.60 -4.43
CA VAL A 92 14.40 -0.29 -4.84
C VAL A 92 14.17 -0.04 -6.33
N GLU A 93 14.32 -1.05 -7.19
CA GLU A 93 14.00 -0.95 -8.63
C GLU A 93 12.54 -0.53 -8.85
N LEU A 94 11.60 -1.19 -8.17
CA LEU A 94 10.18 -0.81 -8.21
C LEU A 94 9.98 0.63 -7.70
N SER A 95 10.61 0.95 -6.57
CA SER A 95 10.47 2.25 -5.92
C SER A 95 10.98 3.41 -6.79
N VAL A 96 12.11 3.24 -7.49
CA VAL A 96 12.71 4.29 -8.33
C VAL A 96 11.74 4.73 -9.42
N THR A 97 11.10 3.77 -10.08
CA THR A 97 10.14 4.03 -11.15
C THR A 97 8.85 4.63 -10.60
N ILE A 98 8.28 4.00 -9.56
CA ILE A 98 6.96 4.36 -9.03
C ILE A 98 6.98 5.72 -8.33
N PHE A 99 8.01 5.98 -7.53
CA PHE A 99 8.15 7.22 -6.78
C PHE A 99 8.78 8.35 -7.61
N ASP A 100 9.19 8.07 -8.86
CA ASP A 100 9.87 9.00 -9.75
C ASP A 100 11.16 9.56 -9.15
N LEU A 101 11.97 8.70 -8.53
CA LEU A 101 13.15 9.12 -7.77
C LEU A 101 14.22 9.77 -8.65
N ASN A 102 14.26 9.44 -9.94
CA ASN A 102 15.19 10.04 -10.91
C ASN A 102 15.00 11.55 -11.04
N ASN A 103 13.76 12.04 -10.92
CA ASN A 103 13.43 13.45 -11.09
C ASN A 103 13.36 14.22 -9.75
N ARG A 104 13.54 13.53 -8.62
CA ARG A 104 13.54 14.17 -7.30
C ARG A 104 14.85 14.89 -7.00
N PRO A 105 14.80 15.98 -6.21
CA PRO A 105 16.00 16.61 -5.68
C PRO A 105 16.75 15.65 -4.75
N GLU A 106 18.02 15.96 -4.50
CA GLU A 106 18.78 15.25 -3.47
C GLU A 106 18.18 15.50 -2.09
N ALA A 107 18.27 14.50 -1.21
CA ALA A 107 17.88 14.66 0.18
C ALA A 107 18.71 15.75 0.88
N GLU A 108 18.12 16.35 1.90
CA GLU A 108 18.80 17.32 2.75
C GLU A 108 20.14 16.76 3.26
N GLY A 109 21.18 17.62 3.26
CA GLY A 109 22.53 17.24 3.64
C GLY A 109 23.38 16.59 2.53
N ASN A 110 22.84 16.42 1.31
CA ASN A 110 23.53 15.82 0.15
C ASN A 110 24.30 14.54 0.55
N PRO A 111 23.58 13.43 0.76
CA PRO A 111 24.20 12.22 1.30
C PRO A 111 25.27 11.63 0.35
N VAL A 112 25.19 11.91 -0.96
CA VAL A 112 26.12 11.42 -1.99
C VAL A 112 27.49 12.09 -1.90
N ALA A 113 27.56 13.38 -1.56
CA ALA A 113 28.82 14.12 -1.49
C ALA A 113 29.84 13.51 -0.53
N SER A 114 29.35 12.90 0.57
CA SER A 114 30.18 12.24 1.58
C SER A 114 30.76 10.89 1.16
N ARG A 115 30.34 10.32 0.02
CA ARG A 115 30.67 8.94 -0.37
C ARG A 115 31.98 8.85 -1.15
N PRO A 116 32.72 7.74 -1.03
CA PRO A 116 33.93 7.52 -1.81
C PRO A 116 33.60 7.27 -3.29
N PRO A 117 34.57 7.49 -4.20
CA PRO A 117 34.47 6.98 -5.58
C PRO A 117 34.29 5.46 -5.60
N CYS A 118 33.61 4.94 -6.62
CA CYS A 118 33.47 3.50 -6.80
C CYS A 118 34.81 2.86 -7.18
N PRO A 119 35.20 1.72 -6.55
CA PRO A 119 36.46 1.03 -6.88
C PRO A 119 36.56 0.59 -8.34
N ASP A 120 35.44 0.17 -8.94
CA ASP A 120 35.36 -0.33 -10.31
C ASP A 120 35.02 0.74 -11.35
N ARG A 121 34.63 1.95 -10.89
CA ARG A 121 34.30 3.09 -11.74
C ARG A 121 34.59 4.43 -11.03
N PRO A 122 35.85 4.89 -11.02
CA PRO A 122 36.25 6.04 -10.20
C PRO A 122 35.62 7.40 -10.55
N ASP A 123 34.95 7.53 -11.71
CA ASP A 123 34.21 8.73 -12.13
C ASP A 123 32.86 8.92 -11.42
N VAL A 124 32.36 7.90 -10.73
CA VAL A 124 31.08 7.95 -9.99
C VAL A 124 31.25 7.60 -8.52
N LYS A 125 30.25 7.95 -7.70
CA LYS A 125 30.25 7.68 -6.26
C LYS A 125 29.49 6.41 -5.93
N CYS A 126 30.03 5.61 -5.01
CA CYS A 126 29.37 4.39 -4.53
C CYS A 126 28.85 4.61 -3.12
N PRO A 127 27.52 4.66 -2.92
CA PRO A 127 26.95 4.81 -1.59
C PRO A 127 27.29 3.63 -0.66
N PHE A 128 27.43 2.44 -1.23
CA PHE A 128 27.59 1.17 -0.51
C PHE A 128 28.74 0.35 -1.08
N SER A 129 29.46 -0.37 -0.21
CA SER A 129 30.64 -1.16 -0.60
C SER A 129 30.30 -2.44 -1.38
N ASP A 130 29.08 -2.97 -1.22
CA ASP A 130 28.59 -4.19 -1.85
C ASP A 130 27.71 -3.93 -3.09
N VAL A 131 27.66 -2.68 -3.55
CA VAL A 131 26.96 -2.27 -4.77
C VAL A 131 27.91 -1.51 -5.71
N PRO A 132 28.89 -2.21 -6.32
CA PRO A 132 29.81 -1.63 -7.30
C PRO A 132 29.09 -1.16 -8.57
N ALA A 133 29.61 -0.13 -9.23
CA ALA A 133 28.89 0.59 -10.28
C ALA A 133 28.70 -0.17 -11.60
N THR A 134 29.62 -1.07 -11.91
CA THR A 134 29.66 -1.84 -13.16
C THR A 134 29.21 -3.28 -12.94
N ALA A 135 29.58 -3.86 -11.79
CA ALA A 135 29.34 -5.28 -11.53
C ALA A 135 27.96 -5.58 -10.87
N ASN A 136 27.29 -4.58 -10.29
CA ASN A 136 25.98 -4.79 -9.64
C ASN A 136 24.84 -4.20 -10.48
N PRO A 137 23.86 -5.01 -10.92
CA PRO A 137 22.75 -4.53 -11.74
C PRO A 137 21.87 -3.51 -11.01
N HIS A 138 21.81 -3.55 -9.67
CA HIS A 138 20.99 -2.63 -8.87
C HIS A 138 21.71 -1.31 -8.55
N TYR A 139 22.90 -1.05 -9.10
CA TYR A 139 23.67 0.16 -8.76
C TYR A 139 22.89 1.44 -9.03
N GLN A 140 22.31 1.60 -10.21
CA GLN A 140 21.62 2.82 -10.59
C GLN A 140 20.45 3.09 -9.64
N ASP A 141 19.60 2.09 -9.41
CA ASP A 141 18.41 2.27 -8.59
C ASP A 141 18.77 2.51 -7.12
N THR A 142 19.74 1.76 -6.61
CA THR A 142 20.29 1.93 -5.25
C THR A 142 20.88 3.33 -5.06
N PHE A 143 21.60 3.83 -6.06
CA PHE A 143 22.15 5.18 -6.04
C PHE A 143 21.05 6.23 -5.95
N GLN A 144 19.98 6.09 -6.75
CA GLN A 144 18.86 7.06 -6.77
C GLN A 144 18.05 7.03 -5.47
N ALA A 145 17.76 5.84 -4.96
CA ALA A 145 17.12 5.68 -3.66
C ALA A 145 17.94 6.28 -2.52
N PHE A 146 19.26 6.12 -2.54
CA PHE A 146 20.13 6.73 -1.53
C PHE A 146 20.21 8.25 -1.68
N ARG A 147 20.38 8.74 -2.92
CA ARG A 147 20.47 10.17 -3.25
C ARG A 147 19.24 10.94 -2.75
N THR A 148 18.07 10.34 -2.90
CA THR A 148 16.78 10.91 -2.50
C THR A 148 16.42 10.66 -1.03
N GLY A 149 17.29 9.99 -0.26
CA GLY A 149 17.09 9.73 1.17
C GLY A 149 16.10 8.60 1.47
N MET A 150 15.59 7.89 0.47
CA MET A 150 14.69 6.74 0.66
C MET A 150 15.36 5.59 1.42
N ILE A 151 16.67 5.40 1.21
CA ILE A 151 17.46 4.36 1.90
C ILE A 151 18.75 4.95 2.47
N SER A 152 19.23 4.35 3.57
CA SER A 152 20.50 4.72 4.22
C SER A 152 21.54 3.59 4.27
N GLY A 153 21.10 2.35 4.04
CA GLY A 153 21.92 1.13 4.20
C GLY A 153 22.16 0.72 5.65
N TYR A 154 23.07 -0.21 5.85
CA TYR A 154 23.47 -0.71 7.16
C TYR A 154 24.66 0.07 7.73
N PRO A 155 24.87 0.05 9.08
CA PRO A 155 25.99 0.74 9.72
C PRO A 155 27.38 0.28 9.25
N ASP A 156 27.48 -0.93 8.69
CA ASP A 156 28.70 -1.47 8.10
C ASP A 156 29.01 -0.93 6.69
N GLY A 157 28.17 -0.03 6.16
CA GLY A 157 28.33 0.57 4.83
C GLY A 157 27.80 -0.28 3.68
N THR A 158 27.06 -1.36 3.97
CA THR A 158 26.46 -2.25 2.96
C THR A 158 24.98 -1.93 2.71
N PHE A 159 24.46 -2.37 1.56
CA PHE A 159 23.02 -2.31 1.24
C PHE A 159 22.36 -3.70 1.19
N ARG A 160 23.11 -4.72 0.79
CA ARG A 160 22.72 -6.13 0.69
C ARG A 160 21.56 -6.34 -0.28
N PRO A 161 21.72 -6.02 -1.58
CA PRO A 161 20.61 -6.03 -2.55
C PRO A 161 19.98 -7.41 -2.73
N GLN A 162 20.74 -8.50 -2.57
CA GLN A 162 20.24 -9.87 -2.70
C GLN A 162 19.55 -10.41 -1.44
N GLN A 163 19.61 -9.68 -0.32
CA GLN A 163 18.93 -10.08 0.91
C GLN A 163 17.42 -9.84 0.75
N SER A 164 16.61 -10.77 1.25
CA SER A 164 15.16 -10.57 1.31
C SER A 164 14.79 -9.37 2.18
N MET A 165 13.84 -8.57 1.71
CA MET A 165 13.28 -7.43 2.42
C MET A 165 12.31 -7.92 3.49
N ASN A 166 12.31 -7.30 4.67
CA ASN A 166 11.26 -7.50 5.66
C ASN A 166 10.26 -6.32 5.67
N TYR A 167 9.12 -6.51 6.33
CA TYR A 167 8.03 -5.54 6.32
C TYR A 167 8.43 -4.21 7.00
N ALA A 168 9.18 -4.26 8.10
CA ALA A 168 9.66 -3.06 8.80
C ALA A 168 10.61 -2.22 7.93
N GLU A 169 11.53 -2.86 7.21
CA GLU A 169 12.42 -2.20 6.26
C GLU A 169 11.65 -1.55 5.12
N ALA A 170 10.64 -2.22 4.57
CA ALA A 170 9.80 -1.67 3.51
C ALA A 170 9.02 -0.43 4.00
N ILE A 171 8.40 -0.50 5.18
CA ILE A 171 7.72 0.63 5.81
C ILE A 171 8.65 1.81 6.05
N ALA A 172 9.84 1.55 6.61
CA ALA A 172 10.83 2.60 6.84
C ALA A 172 11.26 3.26 5.52
N SER A 173 11.46 2.45 4.47
CA SER A 173 11.77 2.94 3.12
C SER A 173 10.64 3.80 2.54
N LEU A 174 9.37 3.39 2.68
CA LEU A 174 8.21 4.18 2.20
C LEU A 174 8.08 5.50 2.95
N ALA A 175 8.17 5.45 4.28
CA ALA A 175 8.06 6.64 5.11
C ALA A 175 9.16 7.65 4.81
N ALA A 176 10.39 7.17 4.56
CA ALA A 176 11.49 8.01 4.11
C ALA A 176 11.25 8.59 2.71
N ALA A 177 10.81 7.75 1.75
CA ALA A 177 10.51 8.19 0.39
C ALA A 177 9.48 9.33 0.35
N PHE A 178 8.47 9.28 1.21
CA PHE A 178 7.42 10.30 1.26
C PHE A 178 7.62 11.33 2.36
N ASN A 179 8.75 11.32 3.06
CA ASN A 179 9.06 12.23 4.16
C ASN A 179 7.94 12.30 5.22
N LEU A 180 7.36 11.14 5.59
CA LEU A 180 6.15 11.09 6.42
C LEU A 180 6.43 11.48 7.86
N VAL A 181 7.58 11.08 8.42
CA VAL A 181 7.89 11.35 9.84
C VAL A 181 8.00 12.85 10.12
N PRO A 182 8.78 13.65 9.36
CA PRO A 182 8.81 15.10 9.57
C PRO A 182 7.46 15.80 9.34
N GLN A 183 6.64 15.30 8.42
CA GLN A 183 5.27 15.81 8.23
C GLN A 183 4.41 15.59 9.47
N ILE A 184 4.44 14.40 10.06
CA ILE A 184 3.71 14.08 11.30
C ILE A 184 4.19 14.95 12.45
N ASP A 185 5.50 15.09 12.62
CA ASP A 185 6.06 15.93 13.68
C ASP A 185 5.64 17.39 13.52
N SER A 186 5.61 17.90 12.28
CA SER A 186 5.13 19.25 11.98
C SER A 186 3.65 19.43 12.33
N LEU A 187 2.81 18.44 12.00
CA LEU A 187 1.38 18.46 12.34
C LEU A 187 1.16 18.44 13.85
N LYS A 188 1.91 17.62 14.60
CA LYS A 188 1.82 17.57 16.06
C LYS A 188 2.21 18.89 16.72
N GLN A 189 3.31 19.48 16.26
CA GLN A 189 3.76 20.80 16.74
C GLN A 189 2.69 21.88 16.53
N GLN A 190 1.97 21.85 15.41
CA GLN A 190 0.86 22.79 15.15
C GLN A 190 -0.29 22.63 16.15
N HIS A 191 -0.53 21.42 16.67
CA HIS A 191 -1.59 21.12 17.63
C HIS A 191 -1.14 21.24 19.10
N GLY A 192 0.13 21.58 19.34
CA GLY A 192 0.70 21.66 20.70
C GLY A 192 1.01 20.28 21.31
N ASP A 193 0.99 19.23 20.50
CA ASP A 193 1.40 17.89 20.90
C ASP A 193 2.93 17.76 20.82
N PRO A 194 3.56 16.99 21.73
CA PRO A 194 4.99 16.73 21.64
C PRO A 194 5.33 16.04 20.30
N PRO A 195 6.46 16.40 19.65
CA PRO A 195 6.98 15.67 18.49
C PRO A 195 7.19 14.20 18.86
N ALA A 196 7.00 13.29 17.91
CA ALA A 196 6.56 11.92 18.14
C ALA A 196 7.27 11.14 19.27
N VAL A 197 6.76 11.30 20.49
CA VAL A 197 6.72 10.26 21.51
C VAL A 197 5.28 9.76 21.46
N ILE A 198 5.09 8.72 20.65
CA ILE A 198 3.92 7.81 20.59
C ILE A 198 2.55 8.50 20.68
N GLY A 199 1.95 8.76 19.52
CA GLY A 199 0.52 8.45 19.35
C GLY A 199 0.55 7.16 18.56
N THR A 200 0.17 6.03 19.11
CA THR A 200 -1.08 5.33 18.84
C THR A 200 -0.90 3.98 19.48
N ASP A 201 -1.91 3.54 20.22
CA ASP A 201 -2.00 2.26 20.91
C ASP A 201 -2.08 1.08 19.91
N TYR A 202 -1.14 0.99 18.96
CA TYR A 202 -1.06 -0.17 18.08
C TYR A 202 -0.43 -1.31 18.86
N PHE A 203 -1.31 -2.15 19.40
CA PHE A 203 -0.95 -3.46 19.90
C PHE A 203 -0.66 -4.36 18.72
N ILE A 204 0.61 -4.66 18.53
CA ILE A 204 1.05 -5.67 17.57
C ILE A 204 1.49 -6.87 18.38
N ASN A 205 0.78 -8.00 18.21
CA ASN A 205 1.00 -9.21 19.01
C ASN A 205 0.94 -8.94 20.53
N GLY A 206 0.06 -8.03 20.95
CA GLY A 206 -0.13 -7.66 22.35
C GLY A 206 0.97 -6.79 22.98
N ARG A 207 1.85 -6.18 22.19
CA ARG A 207 2.88 -5.23 22.67
C ARG A 207 2.75 -3.87 22.03
N VAL A 208 3.01 -2.83 22.82
CA VAL A 208 3.19 -1.46 22.35
C VAL A 208 4.58 -1.36 21.73
N LEU A 209 4.67 -0.74 20.55
CA LEU A 209 5.91 -0.65 19.76
C LEU A 209 6.75 0.60 20.04
N GLU A 210 6.63 1.20 21.23
CA GLU A 210 7.21 2.52 21.54
C GLU A 210 8.70 2.63 21.20
N ASP A 211 9.49 1.60 21.55
CA ASP A 211 10.94 1.59 21.34
C ASP A 211 11.38 0.95 20.01
N ALA A 212 10.44 0.58 19.14
CA ALA A 212 10.77 -0.02 17.87
C ALA A 212 11.28 1.04 16.89
N TRP A 213 12.46 0.82 16.30
CA TRP A 213 13.11 1.76 15.38
C TRP A 213 12.24 2.16 14.17
N PHE A 214 11.28 1.31 13.78
CA PHE A 214 10.38 1.54 12.66
C PHE A 214 9.01 2.14 13.09
N ALA A 215 8.73 2.31 14.39
CA ALA A 215 7.41 2.72 14.87
C ALA A 215 6.92 4.08 14.33
N PRO A 216 7.76 5.14 14.29
CA PRO A 216 7.34 6.41 13.68
C PRO A 216 7.01 6.26 12.18
N ALA A 217 7.80 5.46 11.47
CA ALA A 217 7.59 5.18 10.05
C ALA A 217 6.29 4.39 9.82
N LEU A 218 6.00 3.40 10.67
CA LEU A 218 4.77 2.62 10.61
C LEU A 218 3.54 3.51 10.84
N HIS A 219 3.58 4.38 11.84
CA HIS A 219 2.50 5.34 12.07
C HIS A 219 2.25 6.17 10.80
N GLY A 220 3.31 6.78 10.25
CA GLY A 220 3.17 7.59 9.04
C GLY A 220 2.61 6.81 7.86
N ALA A 221 3.11 5.61 7.62
CA ALA A 221 2.63 4.74 6.56
C ALA A 221 1.15 4.36 6.74
N LEU A 222 0.69 4.14 7.98
CA LEU A 222 -0.72 3.86 8.27
C LEU A 222 -1.61 5.09 8.01
N LEU A 223 -1.23 6.27 8.49
CA LEU A 223 -1.99 7.51 8.22
C LEU A 223 -2.05 7.85 6.73
N ALA A 224 -0.99 7.52 6.00
CA ALA A 224 -0.90 7.72 4.56
C ALA A 224 -1.56 6.58 3.74
N ASN A 225 -2.16 5.57 4.39
CA ASN A 225 -2.73 4.38 3.75
C ASN A 225 -1.75 3.63 2.82
N LEU A 226 -0.46 3.62 3.15
CA LEU A 226 0.60 2.98 2.35
C LEU A 226 0.82 1.50 2.68
N VAL A 227 0.26 1.03 3.80
CA VAL A 227 0.38 -0.37 4.25
C VAL A 227 -0.94 -0.89 4.77
N ALA A 228 -1.19 -2.18 4.52
CA ALA A 228 -2.28 -2.94 5.12
C ALA A 228 -1.70 -3.92 6.15
N LEU A 229 -2.33 -4.05 7.32
CA LEU A 229 -1.91 -4.99 8.38
C LEU A 229 -2.83 -6.22 8.38
N ASP A 230 -2.36 -7.40 8.74
CA ASP A 230 -3.25 -8.57 8.85
C ASP A 230 -4.16 -8.45 10.08
N TRP A 231 -5.44 -8.79 9.96
CA TRP A 231 -6.32 -8.99 11.12
C TRP A 231 -5.96 -10.31 11.84
N PRO A 232 -5.80 -10.31 13.18
CA PRO A 232 -6.10 -9.25 14.14
C PRO A 232 -4.91 -8.31 14.43
N LEU A 233 -4.66 -7.32 13.56
CA LEU A 233 -3.56 -6.33 13.62
C LEU A 233 -2.19 -6.93 14.00
N GLU A 234 -1.96 -8.19 13.63
CA GLU A 234 -0.71 -8.88 13.92
C GLU A 234 0.33 -8.51 12.87
N PHE A 235 1.14 -7.50 13.20
CA PHE A 235 2.26 -7.12 12.38
C PHE A 235 3.51 -7.91 12.79
N TYR A 236 4.06 -8.68 11.85
CA TYR A 236 5.30 -9.39 12.09
C TYR A 236 6.46 -8.72 11.33
N PRO A 237 7.12 -7.71 11.93
CA PRO A 237 8.08 -6.83 11.24
C PRO A 237 9.23 -7.57 10.56
N TYR A 238 9.62 -8.73 11.13
CA TYR A 238 10.83 -9.44 10.75
C TYR A 238 10.58 -10.79 10.08
N ARG A 239 9.37 -11.36 10.18
CA ARG A 239 9.06 -12.71 9.67
C ARG A 239 7.55 -12.92 9.43
N PRO A 240 7.12 -13.51 8.32
CA PRO A 240 7.93 -13.89 7.16
C PRO A 240 8.52 -12.66 6.45
N PRO A 241 9.52 -12.85 5.57
CA PRO A 241 9.95 -11.78 4.66
C PRO A 241 8.77 -11.26 3.83
N LEU A 242 8.88 -10.01 3.36
CA LEU A 242 7.88 -9.40 2.49
C LEU A 242 7.82 -10.17 1.17
N SER A 243 6.62 -10.62 0.78
CA SER A 243 6.42 -11.27 -0.51
C SER A 243 6.34 -10.26 -1.67
N ARG A 244 6.61 -10.71 -2.90
CA ARG A 244 6.47 -9.90 -4.11
C ARG A 244 5.03 -9.40 -4.32
N GLY A 245 4.03 -10.21 -3.95
CA GLY A 245 2.62 -9.83 -3.98
C GLY A 245 2.30 -8.72 -2.98
N GLU A 246 2.78 -8.81 -1.74
CA GLU A 246 2.63 -7.73 -0.75
C GLU A 246 3.37 -6.46 -1.16
N ALA A 247 4.58 -6.59 -1.72
CA ALA A 247 5.32 -5.45 -2.26
C ALA A 247 4.55 -4.77 -3.40
N ALA A 248 3.95 -5.53 -4.31
CA ALA A 248 3.11 -4.97 -5.37
C ALA A 248 1.92 -4.18 -4.82
N VAL A 249 1.29 -4.63 -3.74
CA VAL A 249 0.24 -3.86 -3.06
C VAL A 249 0.78 -2.55 -2.52
N MET A 250 1.88 -2.57 -1.75
CA MET A 250 2.47 -1.34 -1.21
C MET A 250 2.82 -0.33 -2.32
N MET A 251 3.30 -0.83 -3.45
CA MET A 251 3.61 -0.02 -4.62
C MET A 251 2.35 0.60 -5.24
N TYR A 252 1.26 -0.17 -5.34
CA TYR A 252 -0.02 0.35 -5.79
C TYR A 252 -0.59 1.42 -4.84
N LEU A 253 -0.54 1.18 -3.53
CA LEU A 253 -0.97 2.15 -2.51
C LEU A 253 -0.15 3.43 -2.58
N SER A 254 1.15 3.32 -2.87
CA SER A 254 2.01 4.48 -3.08
C SER A 254 1.62 5.27 -4.33
N LEU A 255 1.22 4.62 -5.43
CA LEU A 255 0.66 5.30 -6.59
C LEU A 255 -0.67 6.00 -6.25
N ALA A 256 -1.52 5.36 -5.45
CA ALA A 256 -2.78 5.96 -5.00
C ALA A 256 -2.53 7.20 -4.13
N TYR A 257 -1.54 7.13 -3.23
CA TYR A 257 -1.10 8.28 -2.43
C TYR A 257 -0.57 9.45 -3.28
N GLN A 258 -0.06 9.17 -4.48
CA GLN A 258 0.38 10.16 -5.46
C GLN A 258 -0.71 10.58 -6.45
N ASP A 259 -1.97 10.21 -6.22
CA ASP A 259 -3.11 10.43 -7.13
C ASP A 259 -2.93 9.81 -8.53
N LYS A 260 -2.06 8.80 -8.66
CA LYS A 260 -1.78 8.06 -9.92
C LYS A 260 -2.57 6.76 -10.05
N ALA A 261 -3.19 6.32 -8.97
CA ALA A 261 -4.07 5.15 -8.93
C ALA A 261 -5.29 5.45 -8.05
N SER A 262 -6.35 4.63 -8.14
CA SER A 262 -7.58 4.84 -7.38
C SER A 262 -7.88 3.65 -6.49
N LEU A 263 -8.03 3.88 -5.19
CA LEU A 263 -8.51 2.84 -4.26
C LEU A 263 -9.96 2.41 -4.55
N ASP A 264 -10.68 3.19 -5.36
CA ASP A 264 -12.05 2.91 -5.80
C ASP A 264 -12.10 2.19 -7.16
N ASP A 265 -10.97 1.72 -7.69
CA ASP A 265 -10.92 0.98 -8.95
C ASP A 265 -11.93 -0.18 -8.95
N PRO A 266 -12.89 -0.22 -9.90
CA PRO A 266 -13.93 -1.23 -9.94
C PRO A 266 -13.38 -2.66 -9.99
N ILE A 267 -12.22 -2.87 -10.63
CA ILE A 267 -11.59 -4.20 -10.75
C ILE A 267 -11.17 -4.68 -9.36
N LEU A 268 -10.59 -3.79 -8.56
CA LEU A 268 -10.17 -4.05 -7.18
C LEU A 268 -11.36 -4.31 -6.25
N ARG A 269 -12.50 -3.68 -6.52
CA ARG A 269 -13.76 -3.94 -5.80
C ARG A 269 -14.40 -5.28 -6.16
N THR A 270 -14.12 -5.83 -7.33
CA THR A 270 -14.65 -7.14 -7.78
C THR A 270 -13.81 -8.33 -7.34
N GLU A 271 -12.62 -8.09 -6.77
CA GLU A 271 -11.70 -9.15 -6.36
C GLU A 271 -12.29 -9.93 -5.17
N THR A 272 -12.79 -11.13 -5.48
CA THR A 272 -13.13 -12.15 -4.50
C THR A 272 -12.11 -13.26 -4.65
N SER A 273 -11.31 -13.54 -3.62
CA SER A 273 -10.51 -14.77 -3.63
C SER A 273 -11.50 -15.94 -3.60
N PRO A 274 -11.40 -16.92 -4.52
CA PRO A 274 -12.35 -18.05 -4.63
C PRO A 274 -12.51 -18.88 -3.35
N GLN A 275 -11.66 -18.65 -2.33
CA GLN A 275 -11.64 -19.39 -1.07
C GLN A 275 -11.67 -18.52 0.20
N SER A 276 -11.64 -17.17 0.13
CA SER A 276 -11.64 -16.35 1.36
C SER A 276 -12.94 -15.59 1.64
N SER A 277 -13.92 -15.54 0.72
CA SER A 277 -15.15 -14.72 0.88
C SER A 277 -14.92 -13.25 1.28
N GLU A 278 -13.67 -12.79 1.24
CA GLU A 278 -13.23 -11.50 1.75
C GLU A 278 -12.54 -10.76 0.60
N TYR A 279 -13.04 -9.55 0.36
CA TYR A 279 -12.53 -8.65 -0.68
C TYR A 279 -11.12 -8.20 -0.32
N ALA A 280 -10.16 -8.31 -1.24
CA ALA A 280 -8.76 -7.94 -0.98
C ALA A 280 -8.59 -6.46 -0.58
N LEU A 281 -9.52 -5.58 -0.98
CA LEU A 281 -9.34 -4.13 -0.92
C LEU A 281 -10.54 -3.34 -0.36
N ARG A 282 -11.63 -3.99 0.04
CA ARG A 282 -12.85 -3.26 0.48
C ARG A 282 -12.72 -2.56 1.85
N HIS A 283 -11.54 -2.59 2.47
CA HIS A 283 -11.35 -2.04 3.83
C HIS A 283 -10.14 -1.11 3.97
N ILE A 284 -9.55 -0.59 2.87
CA ILE A 284 -8.60 0.54 2.92
C ILE A 284 -9.36 1.88 3.03
N ARG A 285 -10.35 1.95 3.92
CA ARG A 285 -11.13 3.17 4.15
C ARG A 285 -10.91 3.63 5.58
N ILE A 286 -10.30 4.81 5.67
CA ILE A 286 -10.26 5.80 6.77
C ILE A 286 -10.11 5.22 8.18
N ALA A 287 -8.99 5.54 8.84
CA ALA A 287 -8.84 5.39 10.28
C ALA A 287 -10.03 6.06 11.02
N GLY A 288 -10.91 5.27 11.63
CA GLY A 288 -12.04 5.80 12.42
C GLY A 288 -13.37 5.03 12.37
N GLU A 289 -13.56 4.05 11.49
CA GLU A 289 -14.79 3.24 11.49
C GLU A 289 -14.69 2.02 12.44
N PRO A 290 -15.78 1.67 13.17
CA PRO A 290 -15.76 0.65 14.22
C PRO A 290 -15.75 -0.81 13.73
N ASP A 291 -16.10 -1.07 12.46
CA ASP A 291 -16.17 -2.42 11.88
C ASP A 291 -15.00 -2.66 10.90
N PHE A 292 -13.78 -2.48 11.42
CA PHE A 292 -12.54 -2.41 10.65
C PHE A 292 -11.78 -3.74 10.64
N THR A 293 -11.61 -4.35 9.46
CA THR A 293 -10.68 -5.48 9.24
C THR A 293 -9.70 -5.14 8.13
N PHE A 294 -8.40 -5.24 8.42
CA PHE A 294 -7.37 -5.19 7.39
C PHE A 294 -6.84 -6.59 7.10
N GLY A 295 -6.35 -6.80 5.89
CA GLY A 295 -5.38 -7.85 5.61
C GLY A 295 -5.57 -8.49 4.24
N PRO A 296 -4.50 -8.74 3.47
CA PRO A 296 -4.56 -9.81 2.47
C PRO A 296 -4.95 -11.12 3.18
N PRO A 297 -5.72 -12.02 2.56
CA PRO A 297 -6.04 -13.28 3.19
C PRO A 297 -4.74 -14.00 3.56
N ALA A 298 -4.70 -14.67 4.73
CA ALA A 298 -3.58 -15.53 5.16
C ALA A 298 -3.25 -16.68 4.16
N VAL A 299 -4.01 -16.75 3.08
CA VAL A 299 -4.01 -17.76 2.03
C VAL A 299 -2.91 -17.45 1.02
N ARG A 300 -1.86 -18.30 1.04
CA ARG A 300 -0.76 -18.43 0.05
C ARG A 300 0.37 -17.39 0.09
N ARG A 301 0.93 -17.11 1.27
CA ARG A 301 2.32 -16.62 1.40
C ARG A 301 3.40 -17.65 1.00
N GLN A 302 3.01 -18.82 0.47
CA GLN A 302 3.94 -19.88 0.13
C GLN A 302 4.58 -19.57 -1.23
N CYS A 303 5.90 -19.44 -1.24
CA CYS A 303 6.69 -19.38 -2.46
C CYS A 303 6.60 -20.73 -3.19
N THR A 304 5.76 -20.82 -4.21
CA THR A 304 5.68 -22.01 -5.07
C THR A 304 6.67 -21.87 -6.23
N GLU A 305 7.95 -22.17 -5.94
CA GLU A 305 8.93 -22.53 -6.97
C GLU A 305 8.66 -23.97 -7.45
N GLN A 306 7.47 -24.25 -7.99
CA GLN A 306 7.32 -25.49 -8.74
C GLN A 306 8.05 -25.30 -10.08
N ARG A 307 9.03 -26.19 -10.26
CA ARG A 307 9.98 -26.33 -11.38
C ARG A 307 9.31 -26.34 -12.74
#